data_AF-A0A8T3Y1W7-F1
#
_entry.id   AF-A0A8T3Y1W7-F1
#
_cell.length_a   1.000
_cell.length_b   1.000
_cell.length_c   1.000
_cell.angle_alpha   90.00
_cell.angle_beta   90.00
_cell.angle_gamma   90.00
#
_symmetry.space_group_name_H-M   'P 1'
#
loop_
_entity.id
_entity.type
_entity.pdbx_description
1 polymer ?
#
loop_
_entity_poly.entity_id
_entity_poly.type
_entity_poly.pdbx_seq_one_letter_code
_entity_poly.pdbx_strand_id
1 'polypeptide(L)'
;MFIRVKTINGQKYGYIVENKWAKGTSRQKVAKYIGKITDEGLTRPATTNNEKIREAVQELIEAHLKEKGYEKDKETLTKDKIKIHIATRTVKNKGKNAVIKINNGYLCKETIEKAEKQPENIKEMAENLTNAGINMTPEEFARIAQKIMPEKEQGKKEKIFEEFYY
;
A
#
# COMPACT_ATOMS: atom_id res chain seq x y z
N MET A 1 0.96 -3.17 12.80
CA MET A 1 -0.08 -2.13 12.57
C MET A 1 -0.90 -2.56 11.38
N PHE A 2 -2.23 -2.51 11.45
CA PHE A 2 -3.09 -2.82 10.31
C PHE A 2 -4.27 -1.85 10.24
N ILE A 3 -4.94 -1.81 9.10
CA ILE A 3 -6.12 -0.96 8.89
C ILE A 3 -7.37 -1.77 9.19
N ARG A 4 -8.16 -1.28 10.15
CA ARG A 4 -9.50 -1.80 10.47
C ARG A 4 -10.55 -0.95 9.78
N VAL A 5 -11.51 -1.61 9.14
CA VAL A 5 -12.69 -0.94 8.56
C VAL A 5 -13.84 -0.98 9.55
N LYS A 6 -14.55 0.15 9.71
CA LYS A 6 -15.84 0.20 10.39
C LYS A 6 -16.89 0.77 9.45
N THR A 7 -18.10 0.23 9.53
CA THR A 7 -19.27 0.76 8.82
C THR A 7 -20.09 1.61 9.78
N ILE A 8 -20.33 2.87 9.43
CA ILE A 8 -21.15 3.82 10.21
C ILE A 8 -22.13 4.46 9.22
N ASN A 9 -23.43 4.33 9.47
CA ASN A 9 -24.51 4.84 8.60
C ASN A 9 -24.34 4.40 7.12
N GLY A 10 -24.02 3.12 6.90
CA GLY A 10 -23.79 2.55 5.57
C GLY A 10 -22.49 2.96 4.88
N GLN A 11 -21.67 3.83 5.50
CA GLN A 11 -20.40 4.29 4.94
C GLN A 11 -19.22 3.61 5.62
N LYS A 12 -18.19 3.24 4.85
CA LYS A 12 -16.96 2.59 5.34
C LYS A 12 -15.91 3.62 5.72
N TYR A 13 -15.28 3.41 6.88
CA TYR A 13 -14.25 4.27 7.45
C TYR A 13 -13.04 3.46 7.90
N GLY A 14 -11.85 3.97 7.62
CA GLY A 14 -10.59 3.34 7.97
C GLY A 14 -10.04 3.85 9.30
N TYR A 15 -9.49 2.93 10.08
CA TYR A 15 -8.79 3.21 11.33
C TYR A 15 -7.48 2.44 11.38
N ILE A 16 -6.41 3.10 11.80
CA ILE A 16 -5.16 2.42 12.15
C ILE A 16 -5.32 1.78 13.53
N VAL A 17 -4.98 0.51 13.61
CA VAL A 17 -5.03 -0.28 14.85
C VAL A 17 -3.66 -0.87 15.13
N GLU A 18 -3.30 -0.83 16.41
CA GLU A 18 -2.08 -1.39 16.96
C GLU A 18 -2.41 -2.48 17.98
N ASN A 19 -1.61 -3.55 17.99
CA ASN A 19 -1.70 -4.58 19.02
C ASN A 19 -0.86 -4.14 20.21
N LYS A 20 -1.45 -4.19 21.41
CA LYS A 20 -0.76 -4.01 22.69
C LYS A 20 -0.87 -5.28 23.50
N TRP A 21 0.26 -5.87 23.85
CA TRP A 21 0.32 -7.03 24.73
C TRP A 21 0.35 -6.57 26.19
N ALA A 22 -0.58 -7.08 27.00
CA ALA A 22 -0.63 -6.83 28.44
C ALA A 22 -1.10 -8.09 29.17
N LYS A 23 -0.32 -8.52 30.18
CA LYS A 23 -0.64 -9.68 31.04
C LYS A 23 -1.01 -10.94 30.26
N GLY A 24 -0.24 -11.27 29.21
CA GLY A 24 -0.49 -12.45 28.36
C GLY A 24 -1.67 -12.32 27.39
N THR A 25 -2.38 -11.19 27.37
CA THR A 25 -3.48 -10.94 26.42
C THR A 25 -3.12 -9.85 25.43
N SER A 26 -3.50 -10.04 24.16
CA SER A 26 -3.38 -9.00 23.14
C SER A 26 -4.66 -8.16 23.12
N ARG A 27 -4.52 -6.84 23.28
CA ARG A 27 -5.61 -5.88 23.09
C ARG A 27 -5.32 -5.00 21.89
N GLN A 28 -6.34 -4.77 21.07
CA GLN A 28 -6.26 -3.85 19.95
C GLN A 28 -6.59 -2.43 20.41
N LYS A 29 -5.66 -1.49 20.19
CA LYS A 29 -5.90 -0.05 20.41
C LYS A 29 -6.08 0.64 19.06
N VAL A 30 -7.17 1.39 18.92
CA VAL A 30 -7.32 2.31 17.78
C VAL A 30 -6.33 3.45 17.97
N ALA A 31 -5.37 3.56 17.06
CA ALA A 31 -4.34 4.59 17.10
C ALA A 31 -4.82 5.88 16.41
N LYS A 32 -5.46 5.76 15.24
CA LYS A 32 -5.81 6.93 14.42
C LYS A 32 -6.97 6.65 13.48
N TYR A 33 -7.83 7.64 13.26
CA TYR A 33 -8.79 7.67 12.15
C TYR A 33 -8.10 8.17 10.87
N ILE A 34 -8.20 7.42 9.77
CA ILE A 34 -7.47 7.74 8.52
C ILE A 34 -8.36 8.27 7.40
N GLY A 35 -9.68 8.08 7.46
CA GLY A 35 -10.60 8.67 6.49
C GLY A 35 -11.75 7.78 6.07
N LYS A 36 -12.60 8.32 5.19
CA LYS A 36 -13.64 7.55 4.50
C LYS A 36 -12.99 6.69 3.42
N ILE A 37 -13.46 5.45 3.29
CA ILE A 37 -12.96 4.50 2.30
C ILE A 37 -13.79 4.60 1.02
N THR A 38 -13.12 4.74 -0.12
CA THR A 38 -13.65 4.49 -1.47
C THR A 38 -13.06 3.18 -1.98
N ASP A 39 -13.86 2.32 -2.62
CA ASP A 39 -13.40 1.04 -3.16
C ASP A 39 -13.26 1.14 -4.68
N GLU A 40 -12.05 0.90 -5.19
CA GLU A 40 -11.73 0.90 -6.62
C GLU A 40 -11.65 -0.53 -7.20
N GLY A 41 -11.80 -1.56 -6.35
CA GLY A 41 -11.75 -2.96 -6.76
C GLY A 41 -10.34 -3.46 -7.13
N LEU A 42 -10.28 -4.50 -7.96
CA LEU A 42 -9.05 -5.18 -8.36
C LEU A 42 -8.41 -4.54 -9.59
N THR A 43 -7.10 -4.48 -9.66
CA THR A 43 -6.30 -4.08 -10.83
C THR A 43 -5.45 -5.23 -11.34
N ARG A 44 -4.99 -5.11 -12.58
CA ARG A 44 -3.97 -6.01 -13.13
C ARG A 44 -2.63 -5.74 -12.44
N PRO A 45 -1.76 -6.75 -12.31
CA PRO A 45 -0.39 -6.54 -11.86
C PRO A 45 0.31 -5.46 -12.70
N ALA A 46 0.99 -4.54 -12.04
CA ALA A 46 1.78 -3.50 -12.70
C ALA A 46 3.29 -3.82 -12.63
N THR A 47 4.05 -3.23 -13.54
CA THR A 47 5.51 -3.32 -13.61
C THR A 47 6.12 -1.92 -13.51
N THR A 48 7.37 -1.82 -13.09
CA THR A 48 8.12 -0.56 -13.02
C THR A 48 9.52 -0.76 -13.59
N ASN A 49 10.18 0.29 -14.06
CA ASN A 49 11.61 0.20 -14.41
C ASN A 49 12.53 0.82 -13.34
N ASN A 50 11.96 1.42 -12.30
CA ASN A 50 12.71 2.09 -11.25
C ASN A 50 13.38 1.09 -10.31
N GLU A 51 14.62 1.39 -9.94
CA GLU A 51 15.44 0.55 -9.06
C GLU A 51 15.36 0.99 -7.59
N LYS A 52 14.94 2.22 -7.36
CA LYS A 52 14.76 2.78 -6.02
C LYS A 52 13.35 2.49 -5.54
N ILE A 53 13.22 2.00 -4.30
CA ILE A 53 11.94 1.53 -3.75
C ILE A 53 10.86 2.61 -3.82
N ARG A 54 11.23 3.85 -3.50
CA ARG A 54 10.29 4.97 -3.46
C ARG A 54 9.72 5.27 -4.84
N GLU A 55 10.58 5.43 -5.83
CA GLU A 55 10.21 5.73 -7.21
C GLU A 55 9.43 4.56 -7.83
N ALA A 56 9.84 3.32 -7.56
CA ALA A 56 9.15 2.10 -7.97
C ALA A 56 7.71 2.04 -7.42
N VAL A 57 7.54 2.27 -6.12
CA VAL A 57 6.22 2.30 -5.46
C VAL A 57 5.32 3.38 -6.06
N GLN A 58 5.87 4.57 -6.31
CA GLN A 58 5.10 5.67 -6.90
C GLN A 58 4.65 5.34 -8.33
N GLU A 59 5.53 4.79 -9.16
CA GLU A 59 5.19 4.37 -10.53
C GLU A 59 4.10 3.28 -10.54
N LEU A 60 4.20 2.29 -9.65
CA LEU A 60 3.21 1.22 -9.52
C LEU A 60 1.85 1.77 -9.06
N ILE A 61 1.82 2.67 -8.08
CA ILE A 61 0.60 3.35 -7.65
C ILE A 61 -0.02 4.13 -8.81
N GLU A 62 0.78 4.86 -9.58
CA GLU A 62 0.30 5.59 -10.76
C GLU A 62 -0.32 4.65 -11.79
N ALA A 63 0.33 3.53 -12.10
CA ALA A 63 -0.17 2.55 -13.06
C ALA A 63 -1.53 1.99 -12.64
N HIS A 64 -1.67 1.56 -11.38
CA HIS A 64 -2.91 1.04 -10.82
C HIS A 64 -4.04 2.06 -10.85
N LEU A 65 -3.75 3.32 -10.49
CA LEU A 65 -4.75 4.38 -10.48
C LEU A 65 -5.14 4.82 -11.90
N LYS A 66 -4.20 4.86 -12.84
CA LYS A 66 -4.51 5.12 -14.27
C LYS A 66 -5.42 4.05 -14.85
N GLU A 67 -5.22 2.77 -14.52
CA GLU A 67 -6.14 1.69 -14.90
C GLU A 67 -7.57 1.94 -14.39
N LYS A 68 -7.69 2.61 -13.24
CA LYS A 68 -8.97 2.99 -12.63
C LYS A 68 -9.54 4.31 -13.14
N GLY A 69 -8.94 4.91 -14.17
CA GLY A 69 -9.40 6.16 -14.77
C GLY A 69 -9.04 7.41 -13.97
N TYR A 70 -7.99 7.35 -13.15
CA TYR A 70 -7.39 8.57 -12.59
C TYR A 70 -6.54 9.26 -13.65
N GLU A 71 -6.74 10.56 -13.79
CA GLU A 71 -5.95 11.42 -14.68
C GLU A 71 -4.83 12.09 -13.90
N LYS A 72 -3.63 12.18 -14.49
CA LYS A 72 -2.46 12.81 -13.88
C LYS A 72 -2.32 14.25 -14.38
N ASP A 73 -2.41 15.21 -13.47
CA ASP A 73 -2.01 16.60 -13.69
C ASP A 73 -0.82 16.93 -12.79
N LYS A 74 0.35 17.11 -13.40
CA LYS A 74 1.64 17.30 -12.72
C LYS A 74 1.92 16.19 -11.69
N GLU A 75 1.77 16.50 -10.40
CA GLU A 75 2.02 15.60 -9.27
C GLU A 75 0.72 15.08 -8.61
N THR A 76 -0.43 15.40 -9.21
CA THR A 76 -1.74 15.08 -8.65
C THR A 76 -2.50 14.13 -9.57
N LEU A 77 -2.95 13.01 -9.03
CA LEU A 77 -3.91 12.13 -9.68
C LEU A 77 -5.32 12.49 -9.22
N THR A 78 -6.25 12.62 -10.16
CA THR A 78 -7.63 13.01 -9.87
C THR A 78 -8.64 12.10 -10.56
N LYS A 79 -9.70 11.77 -9.81
CA LYS A 79 -10.90 11.10 -10.31
C LYS A 79 -12.09 11.56 -9.46
N ASP A 80 -13.14 12.04 -10.10
CA ASP A 80 -14.30 12.64 -9.44
C ASP A 80 -13.93 13.75 -8.44
N LYS A 81 -14.03 13.43 -7.14
CA LYS A 81 -13.76 14.35 -6.02
C LYS A 81 -12.55 13.91 -5.20
N ILE A 82 -11.86 12.87 -5.66
CA ILE A 82 -10.68 12.29 -5.04
C ILE A 82 -9.45 12.91 -5.69
N LYS A 83 -8.55 13.41 -4.84
CA LYS A 83 -7.25 13.95 -5.22
C LYS A 83 -6.16 13.21 -4.46
N ILE A 84 -5.14 12.76 -5.18
CA ILE A 84 -4.00 12.04 -4.64
C ILE A 84 -2.75 12.81 -5.04
N HIS A 85 -2.05 13.35 -4.05
CA HIS A 85 -0.76 14.00 -4.25
C HIS A 85 0.34 13.00 -3.92
N ILE A 86 1.04 12.50 -4.92
CA ILE A 86 2.02 11.41 -4.74
C ILE A 86 3.22 11.90 -3.92
N ALA A 87 3.77 13.07 -4.26
CA ALA A 87 4.93 13.64 -3.56
C ALA A 87 4.70 13.82 -2.04
N THR A 88 3.49 14.23 -1.66
CA THR A 88 3.09 14.44 -0.26
C THR A 88 2.30 13.28 0.33
N ARG A 89 2.12 12.19 -0.42
CA ARG A 89 1.43 10.94 -0.03
C ARG A 89 0.03 11.19 0.52
N THR A 90 -0.64 12.22 0.01
CA THR A 90 -1.90 12.72 0.59
C THR A 90 -3.06 12.29 -0.29
N VAL A 91 -4.03 11.60 0.32
CA VAL A 91 -5.28 11.17 -0.32
C VAL A 91 -6.44 11.94 0.30
N LYS A 92 -7.15 12.73 -0.53
CA LYS A 92 -8.28 13.56 -0.09
C LYS A 92 -9.52 13.32 -0.94
N ASN A 93 -10.69 13.31 -0.31
CA ASN A 93 -11.99 13.34 -0.97
C ASN A 93 -12.76 14.57 -0.47
N LYS A 94 -13.09 15.50 -1.39
CA LYS A 94 -13.70 16.80 -1.03
C LYS A 94 -12.93 17.53 0.08
N GLY A 95 -11.59 17.51 0.02
CA GLY A 95 -10.71 18.15 0.99
C GLY A 95 -10.50 17.42 2.31
N LYS A 96 -11.26 16.36 2.62
CA LYS A 96 -11.10 15.54 3.83
C LYS A 96 -10.20 14.34 3.56
N ASN A 97 -9.48 13.86 4.58
CA ASN A 97 -8.68 12.64 4.46
C ASN A 97 -9.55 11.46 3.99
N ALA A 98 -9.03 10.72 3.04
CA ALA A 98 -9.68 9.57 2.44
C ALA A 98 -8.69 8.41 2.32
N VAL A 99 -9.25 7.23 2.11
CA VAL A 99 -8.53 5.99 1.90
C VAL A 99 -9.09 5.36 0.64
N ILE A 100 -8.22 4.89 -0.24
CA ILE A 100 -8.65 4.15 -1.43
C ILE A 100 -8.39 2.68 -1.16
N LYS A 101 -9.44 1.87 -1.07
CA LYS A 101 -9.31 0.42 -1.09
C LYS A 101 -9.08 0.00 -2.54
N ILE A 102 -7.94 -0.63 -2.78
CA ILE A 102 -7.54 -1.12 -4.09
C ILE A 102 -6.86 -2.47 -3.90
N ASN A 103 -7.21 -3.44 -4.74
CA ASN A 103 -6.84 -4.84 -4.54
C ASN A 103 -7.22 -5.31 -3.12
N ASN A 104 -6.27 -5.92 -2.42
CA ASN A 104 -6.41 -6.40 -1.05
C ASN A 104 -5.91 -5.38 0.00
N GLY A 105 -5.52 -4.18 -0.42
CA GLY A 105 -4.92 -3.17 0.45
C GLY A 105 -5.70 -1.86 0.51
N TYR A 106 -5.07 -0.89 1.18
CA TYR A 106 -5.63 0.43 1.42
C TYR A 106 -4.56 1.47 1.14
N LEU A 107 -4.73 2.21 0.06
CA LEU A 107 -3.86 3.32 -0.32
C LEU A 107 -4.22 4.56 0.51
N CYS A 108 -3.35 4.89 1.47
CA CYS A 108 -3.41 6.10 2.29
C CYS A 108 -1.99 6.54 2.64
N LYS A 109 -1.85 7.69 3.31
CA LYS A 109 -0.54 8.25 3.68
C LYS A 109 0.36 7.22 4.36
N GLU A 110 -0.18 6.52 5.36
CA GLU A 110 0.60 5.61 6.20
C GLU A 110 1.03 4.33 5.49
N THR A 111 0.26 3.83 4.51
CA THR A 111 0.66 2.64 3.74
C THR A 111 1.65 3.00 2.64
N ILE A 112 1.48 4.17 1.99
CA ILE A 112 2.44 4.70 1.02
C ILE A 112 3.79 4.96 1.70
N GLU A 113 3.79 5.63 2.86
CA GLU A 113 5.03 5.88 3.62
C GLU A 113 5.75 4.61 4.04
N LYS A 114 5.04 3.52 4.28
CA LYS A 114 5.65 2.22 4.61
C LYS A 114 6.16 1.50 3.37
N ALA A 115 5.40 1.50 2.29
CA ALA A 115 5.81 0.89 1.03
C ALA A 115 7.07 1.58 0.46
N GLU A 116 7.18 2.90 0.58
CA GLU A 116 8.36 3.66 0.11
C GLU A 116 9.59 3.54 1.02
N LYS A 117 9.46 2.98 2.23
CA LYS A 117 10.61 2.81 3.12
C LYS A 117 11.45 1.62 2.69
N GLN A 118 12.76 1.75 2.87
CA GLN A 118 13.68 0.64 2.71
C GLN A 118 13.27 -0.50 3.67
N PRO A 119 12.86 -1.67 3.16
CA PRO A 119 12.47 -2.80 3.99
C PRO A 119 13.69 -3.46 4.63
N GLU A 120 13.52 -4.04 5.81
CA GLU A 120 14.57 -4.81 6.49
C GLU A 120 14.72 -6.22 5.91
N ASN A 121 13.63 -6.78 5.38
CA ASN A 121 13.59 -8.12 4.78
C ASN A 121 12.46 -8.25 3.75
N ILE A 122 12.50 -9.32 2.96
CA ILE A 122 11.56 -9.57 1.85
C ILE A 122 10.11 -9.67 2.33
N LYS A 123 9.89 -10.29 3.48
CA LYS A 123 8.56 -10.42 4.08
C LYS A 123 7.96 -9.05 4.42
N GLU A 124 8.74 -8.17 5.04
CA GLU A 124 8.30 -6.80 5.33
C GLU A 124 7.95 -6.03 4.04
N MET A 125 8.76 -6.17 3.00
CA MET A 125 8.49 -5.56 1.69
C MET A 125 7.16 -6.04 1.10
N ALA A 126 6.93 -7.35 1.07
CA ALA A 126 5.69 -7.95 0.56
C ALA A 126 4.47 -7.46 1.37
N GLU A 127 4.57 -7.46 2.69
CA GLU A 127 3.51 -6.97 3.58
C GLU A 127 3.22 -5.48 3.34
N ASN A 128 4.26 -4.63 3.20
CA ASN A 128 4.09 -3.21 2.99
C ASN A 128 3.43 -2.88 1.64
N LEU A 129 3.85 -3.56 0.56
CA LEU A 129 3.26 -3.40 -0.77
C LEU A 129 1.80 -3.88 -0.81
N THR A 130 1.53 -5.06 -0.23
CA THR A 130 0.19 -5.63 -0.14
C THR A 130 -0.74 -4.73 0.67
N ASN A 131 -0.29 -4.22 1.81
CA ASN A 131 -1.06 -3.29 2.64
C ASN A 131 -1.38 -1.97 1.92
N ALA A 132 -0.50 -1.50 1.03
CA ALA A 132 -0.75 -0.34 0.17
C ALA A 132 -1.68 -0.65 -1.02
N GLY A 133 -2.01 -1.91 -1.25
CA GLY A 133 -2.85 -2.35 -2.37
C GLY A 133 -2.09 -2.44 -3.69
N ILE A 134 -0.77 -2.50 -3.65
CA ILE A 134 0.08 -2.59 -4.82
C ILE A 134 0.17 -4.04 -5.25
N ASN A 135 -0.36 -4.34 -6.43
CA ASN A 135 -0.29 -5.66 -7.05
C ASN A 135 0.80 -5.68 -8.14
N MET A 136 1.67 -6.69 -8.14
CA MET A 136 2.71 -6.87 -9.14
C MET A 136 2.92 -8.36 -9.40
N THR A 137 3.59 -8.68 -10.51
CA THR A 137 3.90 -10.09 -10.78
C THR A 137 5.01 -10.57 -9.84
N PRO A 138 5.09 -11.88 -9.55
CA PRO A 138 6.15 -12.42 -8.73
C PRO A 138 7.54 -12.08 -9.28
N GLU A 139 7.74 -12.15 -10.60
CA GLU A 139 9.01 -11.84 -11.26
C GLU A 139 9.44 -10.39 -11.01
N GLU A 140 8.47 -9.47 -11.08
CA GLU A 140 8.71 -8.06 -10.83
C GLU A 140 9.06 -7.82 -9.36
N PHE A 141 8.34 -8.48 -8.44
CA PHE A 141 8.66 -8.44 -7.02
C PHE A 141 10.08 -8.95 -6.74
N ALA A 142 10.47 -10.09 -7.32
CA ALA A 142 11.83 -10.64 -7.22
C ALA A 142 12.87 -9.64 -7.73
N ARG A 143 12.62 -9.00 -8.89
CA ARG A 143 13.53 -8.05 -9.51
C ARG A 143 13.77 -6.83 -8.60
N ILE A 144 12.70 -6.25 -8.05
CA ILE A 144 12.78 -5.11 -7.13
C ILE A 144 13.47 -5.55 -5.82
N ALA A 145 13.07 -6.68 -5.24
CA ALA A 145 13.65 -7.19 -4.00
C ALA A 145 15.16 -7.45 -4.14
N GLN A 146 15.64 -7.99 -5.26
CA GLN A 146 17.07 -8.24 -5.48
C GLN A 146 17.91 -6.96 -5.49
N LYS A 147 17.40 -5.89 -6.10
CA LYS A 147 18.12 -4.61 -6.19
C LYS A 147 18.17 -3.87 -4.87
N ILE A 148 17.18 -4.11 -4.01
CA ILE A 148 16.93 -3.30 -2.82
C ILE A 148 17.40 -4.01 -1.55
N MET A 149 17.37 -5.34 -1.52
CA MET A 149 17.79 -6.12 -0.35
C MET A 149 19.31 -6.26 -0.27
N PRO A 150 19.89 -6.23 0.94
CA PRO A 150 21.30 -6.54 1.14
C PRO A 150 21.60 -7.99 0.71
N GLU A 151 22.81 -8.23 0.18
CA GLU A 151 23.23 -9.53 -0.40
C GLU A 151 22.96 -10.75 0.49
N LYS A 152 22.99 -10.57 1.81
CA LYS A 152 22.72 -11.63 2.80
C LYS A 152 21.32 -12.25 2.72
N GLU A 153 20.33 -11.53 2.19
CA GLU A 153 18.96 -12.01 2.02
C GLU A 153 18.72 -12.62 0.61
N GLN A 154 19.64 -12.40 -0.34
CA GLN A 154 19.47 -12.87 -1.73
C GLN A 154 19.58 -14.40 -1.88
N GLY A 155 20.09 -15.12 -0.88
CA GLY A 155 20.16 -16.59 -0.87
C GLY A 155 18.85 -17.31 -0.51
N LYS A 156 17.81 -16.60 -0.07
CA LYS A 156 16.52 -17.20 0.38
C LYS A 156 15.42 -17.22 -0.70
N LYS A 157 15.79 -17.00 -1.97
CA LYS A 157 14.87 -16.73 -3.10
C LYS A 157 13.74 -17.75 -3.31
N GLU A 158 14.00 -19.04 -3.09
CA GLU A 158 13.03 -20.09 -3.45
C GLU A 158 11.89 -20.25 -2.44
N LYS A 159 12.18 -20.10 -1.14
CA LYS A 159 11.19 -20.45 -0.09
C LYS A 159 10.14 -19.38 0.16
N ILE A 160 10.48 -18.11 -0.07
CA ILE A 160 9.57 -16.97 0.18
C ILE A 160 8.59 -16.78 -0.99
N PHE A 161 8.97 -17.23 -2.18
CA PHE A 161 8.13 -17.13 -3.37
C PHE A 161 6.87 -17.99 -3.28
N GLU A 162 6.99 -19.20 -2.72
CA GLU A 162 5.86 -20.11 -2.51
C GLU A 162 4.90 -19.63 -1.42
N GLU A 163 5.38 -18.96 -0.35
CA GLU A 163 4.51 -18.57 0.78
C GLU A 163 3.63 -17.34 0.53
N PHE A 164 3.99 -16.47 -0.43
CA PHE A 164 3.30 -15.18 -0.61
C PHE A 164 2.40 -15.10 -1.84
N TYR A 165 2.63 -15.96 -2.84
CA TYR A 165 1.98 -15.86 -4.15
C TYR A 165 1.22 -17.13 -4.57
N TYR A 166 1.25 -18.19 -3.76
CA TYR A 166 0.38 -19.37 -3.87
C TYR A 166 -0.48 -19.51 -2.61
#